data_AF-A0A7S2HLH9-F1
#
_entry.id   AF-A0A7S2HLH9-F1
#
_cell.length_a   1.000
_cell.length_b   1.000
_cell.length_c   1.000
_cell.angle_alpha   90.00
_cell.angle_beta   90.00
_cell.angle_gamma   90.00
#
_symmetry.space_group_name_H-M   'P 1'
#
loop_
_entity.id
_entity.type
_entity.pdbx_description
1 polymer ?
#
loop_
_entity_poly.entity_id
_entity_poly.type
_entity_poly.pdbx_seq_one_letter_code
_entity_poly.pdbx_strand_id
1 'polypeptide(L)'
;VQFFKEYYGFSDLEAAVRFGVMLQERHIIHHVTKDHVFGDTNYFFRLQPYQNPRILNSFRVWTDRVDPDSMSLLARLNKLMGSILSNVTDSNGNIDYLSASKDPKYITFEENVCELQGVSMTLMDNKTKLAFGINLYNLMIKYAFVKLGIPGTNLQRYCFFDDVSFDIGGDILSFSDLENGVLRGNKKPPAHLNAPFSKKDPKR
;
A
#
# COMPACT_ATOMS: atom_id res chain seq x y z
N VAL A 1 -11.97 13.07 20.33
CA VAL A 1 -11.28 12.68 21.59
C VAL A 1 -12.11 11.72 22.43
N GLN A 2 -13.37 12.04 22.73
CA GLN A 2 -14.27 11.19 23.54
C GLN A 2 -14.30 9.72 23.11
N PHE A 3 -14.44 9.45 21.81
CA PHE A 3 -14.41 8.08 21.27
C PHE A 3 -13.16 7.29 21.69
N PHE A 4 -11.96 7.89 21.60
CA PHE A 4 -10.73 7.21 22.01
C PHE A 4 -10.72 6.93 23.51
N LYS A 5 -11.21 7.88 24.34
CA LYS A 5 -11.31 7.70 25.78
C LYS A 5 -12.20 6.52 26.13
N GLU A 6 -13.38 6.42 25.54
CA GLU A 6 -14.35 5.37 25.81
C GLU A 6 -13.91 4.01 25.26
N TYR A 7 -13.48 3.97 24.00
CA TYR A 7 -13.15 2.72 23.31
C TYR A 7 -11.87 2.08 23.85
N TYR A 8 -10.84 2.87 24.12
CA TYR A 8 -9.56 2.37 24.64
C TYR A 8 -9.44 2.46 26.17
N GLY A 9 -10.47 2.98 26.87
CA GLY A 9 -10.51 3.04 28.33
C GLY A 9 -9.47 3.99 28.94
N PHE A 10 -9.15 5.11 28.28
CA PHE A 10 -8.20 6.08 28.84
C PHE A 10 -8.77 6.76 30.10
N SER A 11 -7.90 7.03 31.08
CA SER A 11 -8.26 7.64 32.37
C SER A 11 -8.91 9.01 32.23
N ASP A 12 -8.42 9.80 31.29
CA ASP A 12 -8.80 11.20 31.07
C ASP A 12 -8.74 11.57 29.58
N LEU A 13 -9.24 12.75 29.26
CA LEU A 13 -9.24 13.27 27.88
C LEU A 13 -7.82 13.59 27.40
N GLU A 14 -6.91 13.94 28.29
CA GLU A 14 -5.54 14.29 27.94
C GLU A 14 -4.77 13.07 27.40
N ALA A 15 -4.95 11.90 28.01
CA ALA A 15 -4.42 10.63 27.52
C ALA A 15 -4.98 10.28 26.13
N ALA A 16 -6.27 10.50 25.90
CA ALA A 16 -6.89 10.31 24.58
C ALA A 16 -6.38 11.31 23.53
N VAL A 17 -6.10 12.56 23.92
CA VAL A 17 -5.45 13.54 23.04
C VAL A 17 -4.03 13.10 22.71
N ARG A 18 -3.21 12.72 23.70
CA ARG A 18 -1.84 12.23 23.47
C ARG A 18 -1.80 11.04 22.52
N PHE A 19 -2.75 10.11 22.64
CA PHE A 19 -2.87 9.00 21.70
C PHE A 19 -3.17 9.47 20.27
N GLY A 20 -4.12 10.39 20.09
CA GLY A 20 -4.40 10.95 18.76
C GLY A 20 -3.25 11.77 18.17
N VAL A 21 -2.52 12.52 18.99
CA VAL A 21 -1.28 13.20 18.57
C VAL A 21 -0.24 12.18 18.12
N MET A 22 -0.03 11.09 18.86
CA MET A 22 0.86 10.01 18.44
C MET A 22 0.45 9.41 17.08
N LEU A 23 -0.84 9.19 16.83
CA LEU A 23 -1.32 8.71 15.52
C LEU A 23 -1.03 9.72 14.41
N GLN A 24 -1.13 11.02 14.70
CA GLN A 24 -0.83 12.08 13.74
C GLN A 24 0.68 12.19 13.46
N GLU A 25 1.52 12.12 14.48
CA GLU A 25 2.99 12.09 14.37
C GLU A 25 3.48 10.85 13.61
N ARG A 26 2.79 9.72 13.76
CA ARG A 26 3.03 8.50 12.97
C ARG A 26 2.48 8.58 11.54
N HIS A 27 1.85 9.70 11.18
CA HIS A 27 1.21 9.95 9.89
C HIS A 27 0.11 8.95 9.51
N ILE A 28 -0.58 8.37 10.50
CA ILE A 28 -1.73 7.49 10.33
C ILE A 28 -3.01 8.32 10.16
N ILE A 29 -3.10 9.45 10.86
CA ILE A 29 -4.17 10.44 10.70
C ILE A 29 -3.59 11.82 10.36
N HIS A 30 -4.41 12.68 9.76
CA HIS A 30 -4.08 14.09 9.53
C HIS A 30 -5.33 14.95 9.63
N HIS A 31 -5.16 16.23 10.00
CA HIS A 31 -6.24 17.21 9.87
C HIS A 31 -6.64 17.35 8.40
N VAL A 32 -7.93 17.49 8.10
CA VAL A 32 -8.44 17.50 6.71
C VAL A 32 -7.80 18.61 5.86
N THR A 33 -7.41 19.74 6.45
CA THR A 33 -6.68 20.82 5.78
C THR A 33 -5.18 20.89 6.11
N LYS A 34 -4.65 19.90 6.85
CA LYS A 34 -3.21 19.71 7.15
C LYS A 34 -2.52 20.83 7.94
N ASP A 35 -3.28 21.60 8.72
CA ASP A 35 -2.83 22.81 9.43
C ASP A 35 -3.08 22.79 10.94
N HIS A 36 -3.71 21.73 11.48
CA HIS A 36 -4.03 21.61 12.91
C HIS A 36 -3.46 20.33 13.53
N VAL A 37 -3.04 20.45 14.80
CA VAL A 37 -2.67 19.31 15.65
C VAL A 37 -3.92 18.71 16.27
N PHE A 38 -3.91 17.39 16.47
CA PHE A 38 -4.99 16.65 17.11
C PHE A 38 -5.22 17.15 18.54
N GLY A 39 -6.48 17.39 18.89
CA GLY A 39 -6.86 17.91 20.19
C GLY A 39 -8.35 17.83 20.43
N ASP A 40 -8.78 18.21 21.63
CA ASP A 40 -10.19 18.28 22.01
C ASP A 40 -10.85 19.52 21.41
N THR A 41 -11.13 19.41 20.11
CA THR A 41 -11.65 20.47 19.26
C THR A 41 -12.73 19.89 18.34
N ASN A 42 -13.43 20.77 17.62
CA ASN A 42 -14.41 20.37 16.60
C ASN A 42 -13.80 20.19 15.21
N TYR A 43 -12.47 20.03 15.13
CA TYR A 43 -11.76 19.84 13.86
C TYR A 43 -11.90 18.41 13.34
N PHE A 44 -11.84 18.27 12.01
CA PHE A 44 -11.98 16.98 11.35
C PHE A 44 -10.61 16.40 11.01
N PHE A 45 -10.42 15.13 11.36
CA PHE A 45 -9.22 14.36 11.03
C PHE A 45 -9.61 13.17 10.14
N ARG A 46 -8.69 12.76 9.27
CA ARG A 46 -8.88 11.66 8.32
C ARG A 46 -7.78 10.63 8.50
N LEU A 47 -8.13 9.35 8.46
CA LEU A 47 -7.17 8.26 8.35
C LEU A 47 -6.54 8.27 6.95
N GLN A 48 -5.23 8.03 6.87
CA GLN A 48 -4.48 8.08 5.62
C GLN A 48 -5.08 7.18 4.51
N PRO A 49 -5.56 5.95 4.78
CA PRO A 49 -6.20 5.11 3.75
C PRO A 49 -7.44 5.73 3.08
N TYR A 50 -8.18 6.61 3.78
CA TYR A 50 -9.37 7.25 3.22
C TYR A 50 -9.05 8.49 2.39
N GLN A 51 -7.80 8.97 2.41
CA GLN A 51 -7.40 10.06 1.53
C GLN A 51 -7.35 9.61 0.07
N ASN A 52 -6.79 8.42 -0.18
CA ASN A 52 -6.62 7.85 -1.51
C ASN A 52 -6.94 6.35 -1.48
N PRO A 53 -8.23 5.95 -1.49
CA PRO A 53 -8.63 4.55 -1.27
C PRO A 53 -8.15 3.57 -2.34
N ARG A 54 -7.71 4.08 -3.50
CA ARG A 54 -7.16 3.27 -4.60
C ARG A 54 -5.66 2.95 -4.44
N ILE A 55 -4.96 3.66 -3.54
CA ILE A 55 -3.54 3.45 -3.27
C ILE A 55 -3.45 2.52 -2.06
N LEU A 56 -3.05 1.26 -2.24
CA LEU A 56 -3.26 0.26 -1.19
C LEU A 56 -2.25 0.33 -0.04
N ASN A 57 -0.99 0.66 -0.32
CA ASN A 57 0.06 0.86 0.69
C ASN A 57 0.00 2.26 1.33
N SER A 58 -1.20 2.68 1.73
CA SER A 58 -1.50 4.00 2.30
C SER A 58 -1.93 3.94 3.78
N PHE A 59 -1.60 2.86 4.49
CA PHE A 59 -1.89 2.72 5.93
C PHE A 59 -1.40 3.94 6.73
N ARG A 60 -0.21 4.44 6.38
CA ARG A 60 0.32 5.73 6.83
C ARG A 60 1.23 6.32 5.75
N VAL A 61 1.61 7.59 5.89
CA VAL A 61 2.73 8.15 5.11
C VAL A 61 4.03 7.65 5.72
N TRP A 62 4.89 7.04 4.91
CA TRP A 62 6.17 6.54 5.37
C TRP A 62 7.22 7.65 5.38
N THR A 63 7.68 7.98 6.58
CA THR A 63 8.71 9.02 6.81
C THR A 63 9.94 8.46 7.53
N ASP A 64 9.95 7.15 7.80
CA ASP A 64 11.02 6.48 8.53
C ASP A 64 12.11 6.00 7.56
N ARG A 65 13.19 5.46 8.13
CA ARG A 65 14.28 4.90 7.34
C ARG A 65 13.76 3.81 6.39
N VAL A 66 14.18 3.91 5.14
CA VAL A 66 13.96 2.90 4.10
C VAL A 66 15.19 1.99 4.05
N ASP A 67 14.98 0.68 3.91
CA ASP A 67 16.04 -0.29 3.66
C ASP A 67 16.80 0.10 2.38
N PRO A 68 18.13 0.32 2.44
CA PRO A 68 18.91 0.66 1.26
C PRO A 68 18.92 -0.46 0.22
N ASP A 69 18.65 -1.71 0.61
CA ASP A 69 18.47 -2.82 -0.32
C ASP A 69 16.98 -3.09 -0.56
N SER A 70 16.46 -2.53 -1.66
CA SER A 70 15.07 -2.68 -2.06
C SER A 70 14.68 -4.13 -2.36
N MET A 71 15.64 -4.99 -2.75
CA MET A 71 15.37 -6.41 -2.99
C MET A 71 15.21 -7.16 -1.66
N SER A 72 16.03 -6.85 -0.66
CA SER A 72 15.89 -7.39 0.69
C SER A 72 14.58 -6.96 1.35
N LEU A 73 14.17 -5.69 1.18
CA LEU A 73 12.86 -5.21 1.60
C LEU A 73 11.72 -6.04 0.97
N LEU A 74 11.72 -6.17 -0.36
CA LEU A 74 10.72 -6.98 -1.07
C LEU A 74 10.72 -8.44 -0.62
N ALA A 75 11.88 -9.02 -0.35
CA ALA A 75 11.99 -10.40 0.12
C ALA A 75 11.33 -10.57 1.50
N ARG A 76 11.55 -9.64 2.45
CA ARG A 76 10.89 -9.66 3.76
C ARG A 76 9.37 -9.51 3.63
N LEU A 77 8.90 -8.59 2.79
CA LEU A 77 7.47 -8.37 2.56
C LEU A 77 6.82 -9.62 1.94
N ASN A 78 7.44 -10.22 0.93
CA ASN A 78 6.97 -11.46 0.31
C ASN A 78 6.94 -12.62 1.31
N LYS A 79 7.96 -12.75 2.16
CA LYS A 79 8.00 -13.76 3.22
C LYS A 79 6.87 -13.57 4.23
N LEU A 80 6.60 -12.33 4.64
CA LEU A 80 5.54 -12.01 5.58
C LEU A 80 4.15 -12.29 4.98
N MET A 81 3.89 -11.81 3.76
CA MET A 81 2.64 -12.11 3.04
C MET A 81 2.48 -13.62 2.80
N GLY A 82 3.55 -14.32 2.40
CA GLY A 82 3.53 -15.78 2.23
C GLY A 82 3.16 -16.52 3.52
N SER A 83 3.69 -16.09 4.68
CA SER A 83 3.34 -16.66 5.98
C SER A 83 1.90 -16.37 6.41
N ILE A 84 1.30 -15.27 5.96
CA ILE A 84 -0.11 -14.96 6.21
C ILE A 84 -0.96 -15.88 5.35
N LEU A 85 -0.69 -15.92 4.04
CA LEU A 85 -1.48 -16.72 3.09
C LEU A 85 -1.40 -18.22 3.40
N SER A 86 -0.25 -18.73 3.87
CA SER A 86 -0.12 -20.14 4.25
C SER A 86 -1.11 -20.58 5.33
N ASN A 87 -1.53 -19.67 6.22
CA ASN A 87 -2.45 -20.00 7.32
C ASN A 87 -3.90 -20.12 6.84
N VAL A 88 -4.19 -19.63 5.64
CA VAL A 88 -5.52 -19.66 5.00
C VAL A 88 -5.50 -20.44 3.68
N THR A 89 -4.45 -21.25 3.48
CA THR A 89 -4.31 -22.13 2.31
C THR A 89 -4.81 -23.53 2.66
N ASP A 90 -5.71 -24.09 1.85
CA ASP A 90 -6.22 -25.45 2.04
C ASP A 90 -5.25 -26.53 1.51
N SER A 91 -5.58 -27.80 1.71
CA SER A 91 -4.78 -28.94 1.25
C SER A 91 -4.63 -29.04 -0.27
N ASN A 92 -5.51 -28.38 -1.04
CA ASN A 92 -5.48 -28.34 -2.49
C ASN A 92 -4.68 -27.14 -3.03
N GLY A 93 -4.16 -26.28 -2.15
CA GLY A 93 -3.44 -25.06 -2.53
C GLY A 93 -4.35 -23.87 -2.83
N ASN A 94 -5.65 -23.93 -2.54
CA ASN A 94 -6.54 -22.79 -2.67
C ASN A 94 -6.36 -21.85 -1.47
N ILE A 95 -6.36 -20.55 -1.72
CA ILE A 95 -6.14 -19.51 -0.72
C ILE A 95 -7.44 -18.77 -0.47
N ASP A 96 -7.91 -18.72 0.78
CA ASP A 96 -9.00 -17.84 1.19
C ASP A 96 -8.46 -16.43 1.49
N TYR A 97 -8.33 -15.63 0.44
CA TYR A 97 -7.81 -14.26 0.54
C TYR A 97 -8.63 -13.38 1.49
N LEU A 98 -9.94 -13.61 1.65
CA LEU A 98 -10.79 -12.78 2.49
C LEU A 98 -10.57 -13.04 3.99
N SER A 99 -10.16 -14.26 4.38
CA SER A 99 -9.79 -14.54 5.76
C SER A 99 -8.35 -14.16 6.09
N ALA A 100 -7.47 -13.99 5.10
CA ALA A 100 -6.07 -13.59 5.31
C ALA A 100 -5.93 -12.26 6.08
N SER A 101 -6.86 -11.31 5.91
CA SER A 101 -6.82 -10.02 6.61
C SER A 101 -7.06 -10.14 8.12
N LYS A 102 -7.54 -11.31 8.58
CA LYS A 102 -7.77 -11.62 10.01
C LYS A 102 -6.52 -12.17 10.69
N ASP A 103 -5.46 -12.50 9.93
CA ASP A 103 -4.20 -12.94 10.50
C ASP A 103 -3.57 -11.81 11.35
N PRO A 104 -3.11 -12.08 12.59
CA PRO A 104 -2.50 -11.06 13.44
C PRO A 104 -1.30 -10.33 12.80
N LYS A 105 -0.59 -10.97 11.87
CA LYS A 105 0.56 -10.39 11.16
C LYS A 105 0.14 -9.42 10.05
N TYR A 106 -1.14 -9.42 9.64
CA TYR A 106 -1.62 -8.60 8.53
C TYR A 106 -1.44 -7.10 8.79
N ILE A 107 -1.70 -6.63 10.02
CA ILE A 107 -1.50 -5.21 10.34
C ILE A 107 -0.02 -4.79 10.27
N THR A 108 0.88 -5.67 10.69
CA THR A 108 2.33 -5.48 10.54
C THR A 108 2.74 -5.46 9.07
N PHE A 109 2.09 -6.27 8.23
CA PHE A 109 2.30 -6.21 6.79
C PHE A 109 1.79 -4.89 6.19
N GLU A 110 0.58 -4.44 6.55
CA GLU A 110 0.00 -3.17 6.09
C GLU A 110 0.89 -1.97 6.40
N GLU A 111 1.51 -1.95 7.58
CA GLU A 111 2.47 -0.90 7.93
C GLU A 111 3.78 -1.06 7.15
N ASN A 112 4.37 -2.25 7.12
CA ASN A 112 5.67 -2.48 6.46
C ASN A 112 5.63 -2.23 4.95
N VAL A 113 4.52 -2.51 4.27
CA VAL A 113 4.39 -2.27 2.82
C VAL A 113 4.39 -0.77 2.48
N CYS A 114 4.14 0.11 3.45
CA CYS A 114 4.26 1.56 3.28
C CYS A 114 5.73 1.98 3.07
N GLU A 115 6.73 1.20 3.51
CA GLU A 115 8.15 1.49 3.29
C GLU A 115 8.51 1.59 1.80
N LEU A 116 7.74 0.93 0.92
CA LEU A 116 7.89 1.04 -0.53
C LEU A 116 7.71 2.48 -1.06
N GLN A 117 6.99 3.35 -0.33
CA GLN A 117 6.82 4.77 -0.68
C GLN A 117 8.16 5.52 -0.77
N GLY A 118 9.23 5.01 -0.15
CA GLY A 118 10.57 5.60 -0.23
C GLY A 118 11.56 4.87 -1.13
N VAL A 119 11.13 3.82 -1.86
CA VAL A 119 12.01 3.05 -2.75
C VAL A 119 12.17 3.73 -4.10
N SER A 120 13.41 4.06 -4.48
CA SER A 120 13.70 4.72 -5.76
C SER A 120 13.99 3.73 -6.88
N MET A 121 13.00 3.44 -7.73
CA MET A 121 13.18 2.57 -8.91
C MET A 121 14.08 3.18 -9.99
N THR A 122 14.20 4.51 -10.04
CA THR A 122 15.02 5.23 -11.03
C THR A 122 16.53 5.02 -10.86
N LEU A 123 16.96 4.64 -9.65
CA LEU A 123 18.37 4.36 -9.34
C LEU A 123 18.78 2.92 -9.66
N MET A 124 17.83 2.06 -10.03
CA MET A 124 18.09 0.66 -10.38
C MET A 124 18.52 0.54 -11.83
N ASP A 125 19.52 -0.31 -12.10
CA ASP A 125 19.82 -0.73 -13.46
C ASP A 125 18.66 -1.53 -14.06
N ASN A 126 18.61 -1.65 -15.40
CA ASN A 126 17.48 -2.29 -16.09
C ASN A 126 17.19 -3.73 -15.62
N LYS A 127 18.21 -4.52 -15.31
CA LYS A 127 18.03 -5.91 -14.88
C LYS A 127 17.44 -5.95 -13.47
N THR A 128 17.97 -5.13 -12.58
CA THR A 128 17.46 -4.99 -11.20
C THR A 128 16.05 -4.42 -11.19
N LYS A 129 15.77 -3.37 -11.98
CA LYS A 129 14.44 -2.75 -12.12
C LYS A 129 13.40 -3.79 -12.59
N LEU A 130 13.76 -4.63 -13.57
CA LEU A 130 12.88 -5.70 -14.05
C LEU A 130 12.64 -6.77 -12.97
N ALA A 131 13.70 -7.24 -12.30
CA ALA A 131 13.57 -8.24 -11.23
C ALA A 131 12.77 -7.71 -10.04
N PHE A 132 13.00 -6.45 -9.65
CA PHE A 132 12.23 -5.75 -8.63
C PHE A 132 10.76 -5.65 -9.06
N GLY A 133 10.49 -5.19 -10.28
CA GLY A 133 9.14 -5.07 -10.82
C GLY A 133 8.35 -6.37 -10.80
N ILE A 134 8.96 -7.51 -11.16
CA ILE A 134 8.29 -8.82 -11.14
C ILE A 134 7.92 -9.22 -9.70
N ASN A 135 8.85 -9.08 -8.77
CA ASN A 135 8.63 -9.43 -7.36
C ASN A 135 7.60 -8.50 -6.71
N LEU A 136 7.65 -7.22 -7.05
CA LEU A 136 6.72 -6.20 -6.59
C LEU A 136 5.30 -6.48 -7.11
N TYR A 137 5.14 -6.74 -8.41
CA TYR A 137 3.85 -7.04 -9.03
C TYR A 137 3.19 -8.26 -8.38
N ASN A 138 3.96 -9.35 -8.19
CA ASN A 138 3.45 -10.57 -7.55
C ASN A 138 3.02 -10.36 -6.09
N LEU A 139 3.75 -9.52 -5.34
CA LEU A 139 3.38 -9.15 -3.98
C LEU A 139 2.10 -8.32 -3.96
N MET A 140 2.02 -7.30 -4.81
CA MET A 140 0.90 -6.37 -4.90
C MET A 140 -0.40 -7.07 -5.27
N ILE A 141 -0.38 -8.02 -6.20
CA ILE A 141 -1.58 -8.79 -6.60
C ILE A 141 -2.14 -9.55 -5.40
N LYS A 142 -1.28 -10.27 -4.67
CA LYS A 142 -1.68 -11.02 -3.48
C LYS A 142 -2.28 -10.09 -2.44
N TYR A 143 -1.61 -8.98 -2.16
CA TYR A 143 -2.10 -8.01 -1.20
C TYR A 143 -3.44 -7.37 -1.62
N ALA A 144 -3.58 -7.01 -2.89
CA ALA A 144 -4.82 -6.46 -3.41
C ALA A 144 -5.98 -7.46 -3.33
N PHE A 145 -5.73 -8.76 -3.57
CA PHE A 145 -6.74 -9.79 -3.35
C PHE A 145 -7.12 -9.96 -1.87
N VAL A 146 -6.16 -9.85 -0.94
CA VAL A 146 -6.49 -9.84 0.49
C VAL A 146 -7.35 -8.64 0.87
N LYS A 147 -7.02 -7.45 0.34
CA LYS A 147 -7.65 -6.19 0.76
C LYS A 147 -8.98 -5.89 0.06
N LEU A 148 -9.11 -6.26 -1.21
CA LEU A 148 -10.26 -5.92 -2.07
C LEU A 148 -11.04 -7.14 -2.56
N GLY A 149 -10.51 -8.35 -2.38
CA GLY A 149 -11.04 -9.57 -2.98
C GLY A 149 -10.62 -9.74 -4.45
N ILE A 150 -11.02 -10.87 -5.03
CA ILE A 150 -10.76 -11.20 -6.43
C ILE A 150 -11.90 -10.64 -7.30
N PRO A 151 -11.63 -9.88 -8.38
CA PRO A 151 -12.67 -9.39 -9.26
C PRO A 151 -13.40 -10.54 -9.96
N GLY A 152 -14.73 -10.57 -9.87
CA GLY A 152 -15.56 -11.68 -10.35
C GLY A 152 -15.97 -11.59 -11.83
N THR A 153 -15.90 -10.39 -12.43
CA THR A 153 -16.29 -10.16 -13.84
C THR A 153 -15.15 -9.56 -14.66
N ASN A 154 -15.23 -9.66 -15.99
CA ASN A 154 -14.23 -9.08 -16.90
C ASN A 154 -14.12 -7.56 -16.75
N LEU A 155 -15.24 -6.86 -16.57
CA LEU A 155 -15.23 -5.41 -16.36
C LEU A 155 -14.59 -5.03 -15.03
N GLN A 156 -14.94 -5.72 -13.94
CA GLN A 156 -14.30 -5.51 -12.64
C GLN A 156 -12.81 -5.81 -12.69
N ARG A 157 -12.41 -6.85 -13.44
CA ARG A 157 -11.01 -7.19 -13.63
C ARG A 157 -10.28 -6.07 -14.36
N TYR A 158 -10.84 -5.55 -15.44
CA TYR A 158 -10.27 -4.42 -16.18
C TYR A 158 -10.08 -3.19 -15.28
N CYS A 159 -11.13 -2.76 -14.58
CA CYS A 159 -11.06 -1.65 -13.62
C CYS A 159 -10.05 -1.92 -12.50
N PHE A 160 -9.98 -3.15 -11.99
CA PHE A 160 -9.04 -3.52 -10.93
C PHE A 160 -7.58 -3.31 -11.36
N PHE A 161 -7.20 -3.74 -12.57
CA PHE A 161 -5.83 -3.61 -13.05
C PHE A 161 -5.43 -2.17 -13.39
N ASP A 162 -6.38 -1.34 -13.79
CA ASP A 162 -6.13 0.08 -14.13
C ASP A 162 -6.24 1.03 -12.93
N ASP A 163 -7.13 0.75 -11.97
CA ASP A 163 -7.40 1.66 -10.86
C ASP A 163 -6.59 1.35 -9.60
N VAL A 164 -6.37 0.07 -9.28
CA VAL A 164 -5.67 -0.32 -8.04
C VAL A 164 -4.19 0.00 -8.19
N SER A 165 -3.70 0.83 -7.28
CA SER A 165 -2.39 1.46 -7.37
C SER A 165 -1.62 1.35 -6.07
N PHE A 166 -0.33 1.66 -6.17
CA PHE A 166 0.62 1.67 -5.07
C PHE A 166 1.58 2.84 -5.23
N ASP A 167 1.99 3.42 -4.12
CA ASP A 167 3.02 4.44 -4.08
C ASP A 167 4.40 3.79 -3.93
N ILE A 168 5.24 3.94 -4.95
CA ILE A 168 6.61 3.40 -5.00
C ILE A 168 7.57 4.56 -5.21
N GLY A 169 8.29 4.96 -4.17
CA GLY A 169 9.23 6.09 -4.26
C GLY A 169 8.56 7.44 -4.54
N GLY A 170 7.27 7.62 -4.23
CA GLY A 170 6.48 8.79 -4.58
C GLY A 170 5.75 8.67 -5.92
N ASP A 171 6.03 7.62 -6.71
CA ASP A 171 5.32 7.35 -7.96
C ASP A 171 4.11 6.45 -7.71
N ILE A 172 2.93 6.94 -8.10
CA ILE A 172 1.70 6.14 -8.05
C ILE A 172 1.65 5.24 -9.29
N LEU A 173 1.73 3.94 -9.08
CA LEU A 173 1.77 2.92 -10.13
C LEU A 173 0.59 1.95 -9.98
N SER A 174 -0.23 1.85 -11.02
CA SER A 174 -1.24 0.78 -11.14
C SER A 174 -0.59 -0.55 -11.54
N PHE A 175 -1.37 -1.64 -11.49
CA PHE A 175 -0.92 -2.91 -12.08
C PHE A 175 -0.64 -2.77 -13.57
N SER A 176 -1.49 -2.04 -14.29
CA SER A 176 -1.31 -1.75 -15.72
C SER A 176 -0.01 -0.98 -15.98
N ASP A 177 0.34 -0.01 -15.13
CA ASP A 177 1.59 0.75 -15.25
C ASP A 177 2.82 -0.13 -14.99
N LEU A 178 2.77 -1.00 -13.96
CA LEU A 178 3.87 -1.92 -13.68
C LEU A 178 4.05 -2.93 -14.82
N GLU A 179 2.98 -3.58 -15.26
CA GLU A 179 3.05 -4.59 -16.31
C GLU A 179 3.51 -3.97 -17.64
N ASN A 180 2.85 -2.92 -18.08
CA ASN A 180 3.05 -2.38 -19.42
C ASN A 180 4.22 -1.39 -19.47
N GLY A 181 4.42 -0.63 -18.40
CA GLY A 181 5.46 0.37 -18.24
C GLY A 181 6.81 -0.25 -17.92
N VAL A 182 6.85 -1.10 -16.89
CA VAL A 182 8.11 -1.69 -16.39
C VAL A 182 8.39 -3.04 -17.02
N LEU A 183 7.48 -4.01 -16.89
CA LEU A 183 7.75 -5.41 -17.28
C LEU A 183 7.81 -5.63 -18.78
N ARG A 184 7.01 -4.89 -19.55
CA ARG A 184 6.94 -5.00 -21.02
C ARG A 184 7.81 -3.98 -21.75
N GLY A 185 8.61 -3.19 -21.04
CA GLY A 185 9.49 -2.16 -21.62
C GLY A 185 8.71 -0.98 -22.20
N ASN A 186 7.75 -0.47 -21.44
CA ASN A 186 6.90 0.67 -21.80
C ASN A 186 6.12 0.47 -23.11
N LYS A 187 5.51 -0.72 -23.26
CA LYS A 187 4.64 -1.04 -24.39
C LYS A 187 3.22 -0.55 -24.13
N LYS A 188 2.56 -0.13 -25.20
CA LYS A 188 1.15 0.26 -25.16
C LYS A 188 0.27 -0.93 -24.72
N PRO A 189 -0.57 -0.79 -23.68
CA PRO A 189 -1.51 -1.83 -23.29
C PRO A 189 -2.65 -1.99 -24.33
N PRO A 190 -3.27 -3.17 -24.43
CA PRO A 190 -4.46 -3.37 -25.26
C PRO A 190 -5.59 -2.44 -24.82
N ALA A 191 -6.31 -1.83 -25.76
CA ALA A 191 -7.40 -0.86 -25.52
C ALA A 191 -7.02 0.52 -24.94
N HIS A 192 -5.75 0.76 -24.58
CA HIS A 192 -5.28 2.10 -24.22
C HIS A 192 -4.92 2.91 -25.48
N LEU A 193 -4.77 4.24 -25.35
CA LEU A 193 -4.35 5.10 -26.47
C LEU A 193 -2.82 5.28 -26.51
N ASN A 194 -2.17 5.36 -25.35
CA ASN A 194 -0.74 5.69 -25.19
C ASN A 194 0.01 4.60 -24.41
N ALA A 195 1.35 4.64 -24.47
CA ALA A 195 2.20 3.88 -23.56
C ALA A 195 2.14 4.49 -22.13
N PRO A 196 2.38 3.70 -21.08
CA PRO A 196 2.27 4.17 -19.70
C PRO A 196 3.19 5.36 -19.37
N PHE A 197 4.44 5.32 -19.86
CA PHE A 197 5.44 6.36 -19.58
C PHE A 197 5.80 7.15 -20.85
N SER A 198 5.94 8.46 -20.71
CA SER A 198 6.40 9.31 -21.82
C SER A 198 7.89 9.10 -22.13
N LYS A 199 8.40 9.60 -23.26
CA LYS A 199 9.84 9.48 -23.59
C LYS A 199 10.76 10.19 -22.59
N LYS A 200 10.26 11.21 -21.88
CA LYS A 200 10.99 12.00 -20.89
C LYS A 200 10.66 11.60 -19.45
N ASP A 201 9.84 10.57 -19.27
CA ASP A 201 9.44 10.11 -17.96
C ASP A 201 10.65 9.42 -17.27
N PRO A 202 11.07 9.88 -16.09
CA PRO A 202 12.18 9.27 -15.35
C PRO A 202 11.99 7.79 -15.03
N LYS A 203 10.73 7.31 -15.04
CA LYS A 203 10.38 5.92 -14.75
C LYS A 203 10.71 4.97 -15.91
N ARG A 204 10.81 5.48 -17.13
CA ARG A 204 11.03 4.69 -18.35
C ARG A 204 12.30 3.83 -18.30
#